data_AF-A0A7X1QWB8-F1
#
_entry.id   AF-A0A7X1QWB8-F1
#
_cell.length_a   1.000
_cell.length_b   1.000
_cell.length_c   1.000
_cell.angle_alpha   90.00
_cell.angle_beta   90.00
_cell.angle_gamma   90.00
#
_symmetry.space_group_name_H-M   'P 1'
#
loop_
_entity.id
_entity.type
_entity.pdbx_description
1 polymer ?
#
loop_
_entity_poly.entity_id
_entity_poly.type
_entity_poly.pdbx_seq_one_letter_code
_entity_poly.pdbx_strand_id
1 'polypeptide(L)'
;MKILNIELANVEETDLGFEHWVDVTYQVPILKNEYTVKLLLLMECKIEDQVVIEYLVSTWKYRDLVFHSLQMYGIEREGAKKGQKCRKPL
;
A
#
# COMPACT_ATOMS: atom_id res chain seq x y z
N MET A 1 10.13 -5.96 0.84
CA MET A 1 9.48 -4.64 0.75
C MET A 1 9.92 -3.84 1.95
N LYS A 2 10.14 -2.52 1.81
CA LYS A 2 10.43 -1.62 2.92
C LYS A 2 9.18 -0.77 3.17
N ILE A 3 8.56 -0.91 4.32
CA ILE A 3 7.50 -0.01 4.76
C ILE A 3 8.17 1.25 5.31
N LEU A 4 7.70 2.42 4.86
CA LEU A 4 8.25 3.73 5.20
C LEU A 4 7.37 4.47 6.20
N ASN A 5 6.05 4.37 6.06
CA ASN A 5 5.07 4.98 6.95
C ASN A 5 3.81 4.13 7.05
N ILE A 6 3.17 4.16 8.21
CA ILE A 6 1.84 3.60 8.46
C ILE A 6 1.06 4.66 9.25
N GLU A 7 0.00 5.19 8.68
CA GLU A 7 -0.79 6.27 9.27
C GLU A 7 -2.26 5.89 9.34
N LEU A 8 -2.84 5.96 10.54
CA LEU A 8 -4.28 5.81 10.71
C LEU A 8 -4.99 7.06 10.22
N ALA A 9 -5.60 6.98 9.04
CA ALA A 9 -6.23 8.12 8.37
C ALA A 9 -7.65 8.39 8.87
N ASN A 10 -8.44 7.33 9.11
CA ASN A 10 -9.79 7.48 9.66
C ASN A 10 -10.21 6.22 10.42
N VAL A 11 -11.14 6.40 11.36
CA VAL A 11 -11.90 5.32 11.98
C VAL A 11 -13.39 5.64 11.92
N GLU A 12 -14.14 4.79 11.24
CA GLU A 12 -15.60 4.93 11.07
C GLU A 12 -16.31 3.77 11.77
N GLU A 13 -17.35 4.09 12.54
CA GLU A 13 -18.23 3.07 13.14
C GLU A 13 -19.39 2.78 12.18
N THR A 14 -19.64 1.50 11.96
CA THR A 14 -20.67 0.97 11.06
C THR A 14 -21.44 -0.15 11.75
N ASP A 15 -22.56 -0.58 11.16
CA ASP A 15 -23.34 -1.72 11.66
C ASP A 15 -22.54 -3.04 11.67
N LEU A 16 -21.42 -3.12 10.93
CA LEU A 16 -20.54 -4.29 10.85
C LEU A 16 -19.34 -4.22 11.81
N GLY A 17 -19.19 -3.11 12.54
CA GLY A 17 -18.03 -2.82 13.40
C GLY A 17 -17.29 -1.55 12.97
N PHE A 18 -15.99 -1.51 13.23
CA PHE A 18 -15.13 -0.35 13.04
C PHE A 18 -14.22 -0.51 11.83
N GLU A 19 -14.37 0.40 10.87
CA GLU A 19 -13.51 0.52 9.71
C GLU A 19 -12.31 1.42 10.03
N HIS A 20 -11.12 0.82 10.12
CA HIS A 20 -9.87 1.56 10.28
C HIS A 20 -9.20 1.68 8.92
N TRP A 21 -9.20 2.89 8.40
CA TRP A 21 -8.57 3.23 7.13
C TRP A 21 -7.12 3.65 7.39
N VAL A 22 -6.18 2.89 6.85
CA VAL A 22 -4.75 3.05 7.10
C VAL A 22 -4.02 3.36 5.81
N ASP A 23 -3.32 4.48 5.76
CA ASP A 23 -2.43 4.82 4.67
C ASP A 23 -1.06 4.20 4.91
N VAL A 24 -0.60 3.37 3.98
CA VAL A 24 0.68 2.67 4.06
C VAL A 24 1.56 3.12 2.92
N THR A 25 2.65 3.78 3.26
CA THR A 25 3.69 4.14 2.30
C THR A 25 4.79 3.08 2.32
N TYR A 26 5.10 2.54 1.16
CA TYR A 26 6.15 1.54 1.02
C TYR A 26 6.99 1.77 -0.24
N GLN A 27 8.19 1.17 -0.21
CA GLN A 27 9.07 1.05 -1.36
C GLN A 27 9.49 -0.40 -1.57
N VAL A 28 9.57 -0.83 -2.82
CA VAL A 28 10.15 -2.13 -3.17
C VAL A 28 11.47 -1.87 -3.92
N PRO A 29 12.58 -2.54 -3.56
CA PRO A 29 13.89 -2.24 -4.13
C PRO A 29 13.99 -2.32 -5.66
N ILE A 30 13.13 -3.12 -6.31
CA ILE A 30 13.12 -3.28 -7.77
C ILE A 30 12.27 -2.23 -8.49
N LEU A 31 11.50 -1.42 -7.75
CA LEU A 31 10.66 -0.34 -8.26
C LEU A 31 11.33 1.00 -7.98
N LYS A 32 11.12 1.97 -8.89
CA LYS A 32 11.74 3.30 -8.75
C LYS A 32 10.94 4.22 -7.85
N ASN A 33 9.62 4.10 -7.86
CA ASN A 33 8.74 4.97 -7.10
C ASN A 33 8.43 4.42 -5.70
N GLU A 34 8.05 5.33 -4.82
CA GLU A 34 7.35 5.02 -3.57
C GLU A 34 5.85 5.00 -3.83
N TYR A 35 5.13 4.19 -3.06
CA TYR A 35 3.68 4.04 -3.21
C TYR A 35 3.00 4.19 -1.87
N THR A 36 1.95 4.99 -1.85
CA THR A 36 1.00 5.05 -0.74
C THR A 36 -0.28 4.34 -1.15
N VAL A 37 -0.71 3.38 -0.33
CA VAL A 37 -1.97 2.65 -0.52
C VAL A 37 -2.84 2.78 0.70
N LYS A 38 -4.15 2.87 0.48
CA LYS A 38 -5.14 2.91 1.55
C LYS A 38 -5.67 1.50 1.81
N LEU A 39 -5.45 0.99 3.01
CA LEU A 39 -5.87 -0.34 3.46
C LEU A 39 -7.00 -0.23 4.48
N LEU A 40 -7.95 -1.16 4.40
CA LEU A 40 -9.05 -1.27 5.37
C LEU A 40 -8.78 -2.40 6.37
N LEU A 41 -8.79 -2.10 7.66
CA LEU A 41 -8.89 -3.07 8.75
C LEU A 41 -10.30 -2.96 9.36
N LEU A 42 -11.15 -3.96 9.11
CA LEU A 42 -12.49 -4.05 9.71
C LEU A 42 -12.39 -4.88 10.99
N MET A 43 -12.76 -4.28 12.12
CA MET A 43 -12.62 -4.88 13.45
C MET A 43 -13.91 -4.72 14.25
N GLU A 44 -14.21 -5.64 15.17
CA GLU A 44 -15.39 -5.54 16.04
C GLU A 44 -15.28 -4.43 17.11
N CYS A 45 -14.06 -3.91 17.33
CA CYS A 45 -13.80 -2.83 18.28
C CYS A 45 -12.88 -1.76 17.69
N LYS A 46 -12.93 -0.56 18.27
CA LYS A 46 -12.04 0.55 17.94
C LYS A 46 -10.61 0.27 18.40
N ILE A 47 -9.64 0.43 17.51
CA ILE A 47 -8.21 0.31 17.76
C ILE A 47 -7.56 1.65 17.44
N GLU A 48 -7.00 2.29 18.45
CA GLU A 48 -6.26 3.56 18.30
C GLU A 48 -4.77 3.39 18.59
N ASP A 49 -4.37 2.24 19.14
CA ASP A 49 -2.96 1.96 19.42
C ASP A 49 -2.21 1.70 18.10
N GLN A 50 -1.31 2.63 17.79
CA GLN A 50 -0.51 2.62 16.59
C GLN A 50 0.34 1.33 16.45
N VAL A 51 0.89 0.79 17.55
CA VAL A 51 1.71 -0.43 17.51
C VAL A 51 0.87 -1.63 17.11
N VAL A 52 -0.38 -1.69 17.57
CA VAL A 52 -1.32 -2.73 17.18
C VAL A 52 -1.70 -2.61 15.70
N ILE A 53 -1.93 -1.39 15.21
CA ILE A 53 -2.22 -1.14 13.79
C ILE A 53 -1.04 -1.56 12.90
N GLU A 54 0.19 -1.19 13.26
CA GLU A 54 1.39 -1.58 12.54
C GLU A 54 1.56 -3.11 12.49
N TYR A 55 1.28 -3.80 13.61
CA TYR A 55 1.27 -5.26 13.65
C TYR A 55 0.21 -5.87 12.74
N LEU A 56 -1.01 -5.35 12.75
CA LEU A 56 -2.10 -5.84 11.89
C LEU A 56 -1.81 -5.61 10.41
N VAL A 57 -1.27 -4.44 10.02
CA VAL A 57 -0.86 -4.17 8.64
C VAL A 57 0.23 -5.14 8.20
N SER A 58 1.28 -5.30 9.01
CA SER A 58 2.43 -6.15 8.66
C SER A 58 2.12 -7.65 8.67
N THR A 59 1.14 -8.09 9.47
CA THR A 59 0.80 -9.52 9.58
C THR A 59 -0.35 -9.90 8.66
N TRP A 60 -1.41 -9.09 8.59
CA TRP A 60 -2.66 -9.47 7.91
C TRP A 60 -2.80 -8.84 6.53
N LYS A 61 -2.23 -7.66 6.30
CA LYS A 61 -2.36 -6.92 5.04
C LYS A 61 -1.11 -6.93 4.16
N TYR A 62 -0.03 -7.56 4.61
CA TYR A 62 1.20 -7.66 3.83
C TYR A 62 0.99 -8.34 2.47
N ARG A 63 0.08 -9.32 2.39
CA ARG A 63 -0.30 -9.97 1.13
C ARG A 63 -0.83 -8.94 0.12
N ASP A 64 -1.69 -8.03 0.55
CA ASP A 64 -2.29 -6.99 -0.30
C ASP A 64 -1.23 -6.02 -0.81
N LEU A 65 -0.27 -5.64 0.06
CA LEU A 65 0.88 -4.82 -0.33
C LEU A 65 1.73 -5.51 -1.42
N VAL A 66 2.00 -6.82 -1.25
CA VAL A 66 2.74 -7.59 -2.26
C VAL A 66 1.98 -7.61 -3.58
N PHE A 67 0.67 -7.87 -3.58
CA PHE A 67 -0.13 -7.85 -4.81
C PHE A 67 -0.10 -6.50 -5.50
N HIS A 68 -0.30 -5.41 -4.75
CA HIS A 68 -0.21 -4.06 -5.30
C HIS A 68 1.18 -3.79 -5.91
N SER A 69 2.26 -4.22 -5.25
CA SER A 69 3.61 -4.05 -5.79
C SER A 69 3.86 -4.80 -7.10
N LEU A 70 3.23 -5.97 -7.29
CA LEU A 70 3.31 -6.72 -8.56
C LEU A 70 2.57 -5.98 -9.69
N GLN A 71 1.44 -5.35 -9.38
CA GLN A 71 0.73 -4.50 -10.35
C GLN A 71 1.60 -3.29 -10.75
N MET A 72 2.18 -2.61 -9.76
CA MET A 72 3.07 -1.48 -10.00
C MET A 72 4.32 -1.85 -10.80
N TYR A 73 4.88 -3.04 -10.59
CA TYR A 73 5.96 -3.57 -11.40
C TYR A 73 5.59 -3.67 -12.89
N GLY A 74 4.37 -4.14 -13.20
CA GLY A 74 3.86 -4.15 -14.56
C GLY A 74 3.78 -2.74 -15.16
N ILE A 75 3.17 -1.81 -14.42
CA ILE A 75 2.95 -0.43 -14.85
C ILE A 75 4.28 0.30 -15.11
N GLU A 76 5.23 0.23 -14.17
CA GLU A 76 6.55 0.89 -14.35
C GLU A 76 7.30 0.36 -15.57
N ARG A 77 7.24 -0.97 -15.81
CA ARG A 77 7.92 -1.58 -16.95
C ARG A 77 7.24 -1.28 -18.28
N GLU A 78 5.92 -1.26 -18.32
CA GLU A 78 5.18 -0.90 -19.54
C GLU A 78 5.35 0.58 -19.90
N GLY A 79 5.32 1.47 -18.90
CA GLY A 79 5.65 2.88 -19.07
C GLY A 79 7.07 3.09 -19.62
N ALA A 80 8.05 2.35 -19.08
CA ALA A 80 9.42 2.37 -19.57
C ALA A 80 9.54 1.90 -21.04
N LYS A 81 8.81 0.85 -21.43
CA LYS A 81 8.79 0.35 -22.82
C LYS A 81 8.18 1.36 -23.80
N LYS A 82 7.11 2.06 -23.42
CA LYS A 82 6.52 3.13 -24.25
C LYS A 82 7.48 4.31 -24.44
N GLY A 83 8.16 4.74 -23.37
CA GLY A 83 9.17 5.80 -23.44
C GLY A 83 10.37 5.45 -24.33
N GLN A 84 10.76 4.18 -24.40
CA GLN A 84 11.86 3.71 -25.23
C GLN A 84 11.51 3.63 -26.73
N LYS A 85 10.25 3.28 -27.07
CA LYS A 85 9.77 3.28 -28.46
C LYS A 85 9.64 4.70 -29.06
N CYS A 86 9.43 5.72 -28.23
CA CYS A 86 9.33 7.11 -28.71
C CYS A 86 10.69 7.81 -28.89
N ARG A 87 11.79 7.21 -28.44
CA ARG A 87 13.15 7.71 -28.74
C ARG A 87 13.54 7.21 -30.12
N LYS A 88 13.43 8.07 -31.15
CA LYS A 88 14.00 7.79 -32.48
C LYS A 88 15.53 7.59 -32.32
N PRO A 89 16.15 6.66 -33.06
CA PRO A 89 17.60 6.58 -33.11
C PRO A 89 18.14 7.90 -33.71
N LEU A 90 19.18 8.45 -33.09
CA LEU A 90 20.00 9.52 -33.63
C LEU A 90 20.82 9.01 -34.82
#